data_AF-A0A412MBB7-F1
#
_entry.id   AF-A0A412MBB7-F1
#
_cell.length_a   1.000
_cell.length_b   1.000
_cell.length_c   1.000
_cell.angle_alpha   90.00
_cell.angle_beta   90.00
_cell.angle_gamma   90.00
#
_symmetry.space_group_name_H-M   'P 1'
#
loop_
_entity.id
_entity.type
_entity.pdbx_description
1 polymer ?
#
loop_
_entity_poly.entity_id
_entity_poly.type
_entity_poly.pdbx_seq_one_letter_code
_entity_poly.pdbx_strand_id
1 'polypeptide(L)'
;MFCRKCGTELKDEWQVCPNCGEPVNKTVDSEKPEEKVEPTSKKPLYKDMRVWIVVAVAICLVLVGVILGRGSGKEDTKKSSKKTEQAKNTEQTNETEENNDPTEISGDLYTDVENQLLYANDQGQITDKEGNVLDVYSNIGVEDSCLYDKSDDTISEGLFVDDNGMVYYEQPEEAEFDDRPEIEKLRDKADPNQCETGIEDLGLGVTGFKDDGDYFDEVVLGAWFNEDGSPKADVLPSGVCSYLQNSDMSFSLSNYKFIDGVTYTFDDIRRDRNPQGRSDLKNIYCMILRNVQKDTGSDGKIMLRGIEPCTCTEVIVHGTFNGVINGDDLLVFTAFRGLAEDDAVNFEDGAAYVINDRLAFQ
;
A
#
# COMPACT_ATOMS: atom_id res chain seq x y z
N MET A 1 -39.03 -1.90 3.44
CA MET A 1 -39.16 -2.79 2.25
C MET A 1 -37.79 -3.41 1.93
N PHE A 2 -37.65 -4.48 1.15
CA PHE A 2 -36.32 -5.03 0.80
C PHE A 2 -35.96 -4.77 -0.65
N CYS A 3 -34.67 -4.53 -0.93
CA CYS A 3 -34.17 -4.35 -2.28
C CYS A 3 -34.37 -5.65 -3.08
N ARG A 4 -35.03 -5.55 -4.24
CA ARG A 4 -35.30 -6.71 -5.09
C ARG A 4 -34.04 -7.32 -5.72
N LYS A 5 -32.95 -6.57 -5.79
CA LYS A 5 -31.69 -7.00 -6.42
C LYS A 5 -30.71 -7.65 -5.44
N CYS A 6 -30.52 -7.06 -4.26
CA CYS A 6 -29.52 -7.55 -3.29
C CYS A 6 -30.09 -7.98 -1.94
N GLY A 7 -31.40 -7.84 -1.71
CA GLY A 7 -32.05 -8.25 -0.46
C GLY A 7 -31.81 -7.35 0.74
N THR A 8 -31.06 -6.24 0.62
CA THR A 8 -30.84 -5.29 1.71
C THR A 8 -32.15 -4.64 2.16
N GLU A 9 -32.33 -4.49 3.48
CA GLU A 9 -33.46 -3.77 4.05
C GLU A 9 -33.38 -2.28 3.71
N LEU A 10 -34.43 -1.77 3.09
CA LEU A 10 -34.56 -0.40 2.62
C LEU A 10 -35.51 0.38 3.52
N LYS A 11 -35.08 1.59 3.87
CA LYS A 11 -35.95 2.60 4.48
C LYS A 11 -36.85 3.23 3.43
N ASP A 12 -38.03 3.66 3.86
CA ASP A 12 -39.05 4.16 2.95
C ASP A 12 -38.60 5.44 2.24
N GLU A 13 -37.75 6.27 2.82
CA GLU A 13 -37.23 7.49 2.20
C GLU A 13 -36.24 7.26 1.04
N TRP A 14 -35.68 6.06 0.89
CA TRP A 14 -34.64 5.79 -0.10
C TRP A 14 -35.20 5.61 -1.50
N GLN A 15 -34.70 6.42 -2.43
CA GLN A 15 -35.01 6.33 -3.87
C GLN A 15 -34.10 5.34 -4.59
N VAL A 16 -32.94 5.01 -4.01
CA VAL A 16 -31.94 4.09 -4.56
C VAL A 16 -31.40 3.25 -3.42
N CYS A 17 -31.22 1.95 -3.66
CA CYS A 17 -30.59 1.05 -2.70
C CYS A 17 -29.13 1.50 -2.46
N PRO A 18 -28.75 1.87 -1.23
CA PRO A 18 -27.39 2.34 -0.95
C PRO A 18 -26.33 1.25 -1.10
N ASN A 19 -26.74 -0.02 -1.07
CA ASN A 19 -25.82 -1.14 -1.17
C ASN A 19 -25.51 -1.57 -2.61
N CYS A 20 -26.45 -1.41 -3.54
CA CYS A 20 -26.30 -1.96 -4.90
C CYS A 20 -26.73 -1.03 -6.03
N GLY A 21 -27.13 0.20 -5.71
CA GLY A 21 -27.51 1.22 -6.69
C GLY A 21 -28.85 0.97 -7.41
N GLU A 22 -29.63 -0.04 -7.02
CA GLU A 22 -30.91 -0.34 -7.68
C GLU A 22 -31.98 0.70 -7.29
N PRO A 23 -32.66 1.35 -8.25
CA PRO A 23 -33.71 2.31 -7.98
C PRO A 23 -34.92 1.64 -7.32
N VAL A 24 -35.44 2.30 -6.27
CA VAL A 24 -36.56 1.84 -5.47
C VAL A 24 -37.84 2.39 -6.09
N ASN A 25 -38.40 1.65 -7.06
CA ASN A 25 -39.63 2.07 -7.76
C ASN A 25 -40.83 2.16 -6.81
N LYS A 26 -41.19 3.40 -6.42
CA LYS A 26 -42.47 3.73 -5.79
C LYS A 26 -43.47 4.09 -6.89
N THR A 27 -44.56 3.35 -6.98
CA THR A 27 -45.67 3.67 -7.88
C THR A 27 -46.53 4.81 -7.31
N VAL A 28 -46.53 5.96 -8.03
CA VAL A 28 -47.52 7.08 -8.15
C VAL A 28 -47.93 7.82 -6.85
N ASP A 29 -48.10 9.14 -6.79
CA ASP A 29 -48.76 10.04 -7.75
C ASP A 29 -48.13 11.44 -7.87
N SER A 30 -48.43 12.05 -9.01
CA SER A 30 -47.97 13.34 -9.50
C SER A 30 -48.58 14.52 -8.75
N GLU A 31 -47.80 15.59 -8.50
CA GLU A 31 -48.18 16.99 -8.80
C GLU A 31 -46.99 17.95 -8.56
N LYS A 32 -46.60 18.67 -9.62
CA LYS A 32 -45.78 19.89 -9.69
C LYS A 32 -46.76 21.09 -9.49
N PRO A 33 -46.45 22.28 -8.91
CA PRO A 33 -45.38 23.17 -9.41
C PRO A 33 -44.70 24.23 -8.48
N GLU A 34 -43.53 24.71 -8.98
CA GLU A 34 -43.00 26.11 -8.96
C GLU A 34 -42.75 26.81 -7.59
N GLU A 35 -41.83 27.75 -7.34
CA GLU A 35 -40.77 28.51 -8.03
C GLU A 35 -39.95 29.25 -6.91
N LYS A 36 -38.79 29.82 -7.28
CA LYS A 36 -38.13 31.04 -6.72
C LYS A 36 -37.15 30.99 -5.52
N VAL A 37 -35.91 31.28 -5.93
CA VAL A 37 -34.69 31.91 -5.36
C VAL A 37 -34.87 32.91 -4.20
N GLU A 38 -34.09 32.79 -3.12
CA GLU A 38 -32.90 33.61 -2.76
C GLU A 38 -32.47 33.43 -1.28
N PRO A 39 -31.20 33.73 -0.92
CA PRO A 39 -30.50 33.07 0.19
C PRO A 39 -30.69 33.78 1.53
N THR A 40 -30.91 33.01 2.59
CA THR A 40 -30.79 33.52 3.96
C THR A 40 -29.77 32.71 4.75
N SER A 41 -28.73 33.42 5.16
CA SER A 41 -27.68 33.02 6.08
C SER A 41 -28.23 32.37 7.36
N LYS A 42 -27.77 31.15 7.64
CA LYS A 42 -27.69 30.60 9.00
C LYS A 42 -26.40 29.80 9.13
N LYS A 43 -25.48 30.31 9.95
CA LYS A 43 -24.32 29.57 10.42
C LYS A 43 -24.81 28.40 11.29
N PRO A 44 -24.37 27.15 11.09
CA PRO A 44 -24.34 26.19 12.18
C PRO A 44 -22.98 26.27 12.87
N LEU A 45 -23.00 26.79 14.10
CA LEU A 45 -21.99 26.51 15.11
C LEU A 45 -21.94 25.00 15.33
N TYR A 46 -20.84 24.36 15.00
CA TYR A 46 -20.39 23.17 15.73
C TYR A 46 -18.87 23.24 15.91
N LYS A 47 -18.46 22.78 17.07
CA LYS A 47 -17.27 23.15 17.83
C LYS A 47 -16.34 21.94 17.88
N ASP A 48 -15.05 22.16 17.60
CA ASP A 48 -13.88 21.30 17.85
C ASP A 48 -14.12 19.79 18.07
N MET A 49 -13.94 19.03 17.00
CA MET A 49 -13.94 17.56 16.98
C MET A 49 -12.66 16.91 17.55
N ARG A 50 -11.75 17.70 18.16
CA ARG A 50 -10.54 17.16 18.82
C ARG A 50 -10.78 16.78 20.28
N VAL A 51 -11.84 17.27 20.93
CA VAL A 51 -12.14 16.96 22.34
C VAL A 51 -12.83 15.60 22.51
N TRP A 52 -13.62 15.14 21.53
CA TRP A 52 -14.35 13.86 21.63
C TRP A 52 -13.45 12.63 21.43
N ILE A 53 -12.36 12.74 20.67
CA ILE A 53 -11.38 11.66 20.48
C ILE A 53 -10.61 11.42 21.79
N VAL A 54 -10.25 12.49 22.52
CA VAL A 54 -9.59 12.36 23.84
C VAL A 54 -10.54 11.77 24.89
N VAL A 55 -11.83 12.13 24.86
CA VAL A 55 -12.84 11.55 25.77
C VAL A 55 -13.10 10.07 25.45
N ALA A 56 -13.14 9.69 24.18
CA ALA A 56 -13.29 8.29 23.77
C ALA A 56 -12.05 7.44 24.14
N VAL A 57 -10.84 7.96 23.91
CA VAL A 57 -9.59 7.29 24.31
C VAL A 57 -9.45 7.22 25.85
N ALA A 58 -9.85 8.26 26.58
CA ALA A 58 -9.85 8.23 28.04
C ALA A 58 -10.87 7.23 28.62
N ILE A 59 -12.06 7.09 28.02
CA ILE A 59 -13.05 6.09 28.43
C ILE A 59 -12.53 4.68 28.13
N CYS A 60 -11.90 4.45 26.98
CA CYS A 60 -11.28 3.16 26.64
C CYS A 60 -10.10 2.81 27.58
N LEU A 61 -9.26 3.78 27.96
CA LEU A 61 -8.16 3.56 28.90
C LEU A 61 -8.64 3.33 30.34
N VAL A 62 -9.75 3.97 30.76
CA VAL A 62 -10.38 3.69 32.06
C VAL A 62 -11.03 2.30 32.07
N LEU A 63 -11.62 1.83 30.97
CA LEU A 63 -12.19 0.49 30.87
C LEU A 63 -11.11 -0.61 30.86
N VAL A 64 -9.98 -0.40 30.20
CA VAL A 64 -8.83 -1.33 30.23
C VAL A 64 -8.11 -1.30 31.58
N GLY A 65 -8.01 -0.12 32.21
CA GLY A 65 -7.44 0.04 33.56
C GLY A 65 -8.27 -0.57 34.69
N VAL A 66 -9.59 -0.70 34.52
CA VAL A 66 -10.48 -1.37 35.50
C VAL A 66 -10.41 -2.90 35.40
N ILE A 67 -10.00 -3.47 34.25
CA ILE A 67 -9.89 -4.93 34.06
C ILE A 67 -8.53 -5.48 34.57
N LEU A 68 -7.47 -4.67 34.58
CA LEU A 68 -6.13 -5.12 35.02
C LEU A 68 -5.66 -4.53 36.36
N GLY A 69 -6.43 -3.61 36.96
CA GLY A 69 -6.10 -2.94 38.22
C GLY A 69 -6.91 -3.41 39.43
N ARG A 70 -6.90 -4.71 39.76
CA ARG A 70 -7.44 -5.20 41.04
C ARG A 70 -6.59 -6.32 41.66
N GLY A 71 -5.29 -6.08 41.77
CA GLY A 71 -4.38 -6.84 42.65
C GLY A 71 -4.19 -6.09 43.98
N SER A 72 -5.07 -6.31 44.95
CA SER A 72 -4.86 -5.88 46.34
C SER A 72 -4.11 -7.00 47.08
N GLY A 73 -2.98 -6.63 47.71
CA GLY A 73 -2.07 -7.57 48.37
C GLY A 73 -2.45 -7.96 49.80
N LYS A 74 -1.68 -8.98 50.29
CA LYS A 74 -1.23 -9.32 51.67
C LYS A 74 -2.30 -9.31 52.79
N GLU A 75 -2.40 -10.28 53.70
CA GLU A 75 -1.36 -10.80 54.60
C GLU A 75 -1.90 -12.00 55.44
N ASP A 76 -1.00 -12.61 56.21
CA ASP A 76 -1.02 -13.90 56.90
C ASP A 76 -2.08 -14.15 58.00
N THR A 77 -2.31 -15.42 58.38
CA THR A 77 -1.99 -15.97 59.74
C THR A 77 -2.81 -17.21 60.21
N LYS A 78 -2.06 -18.30 60.47
CA LYS A 78 -2.15 -19.38 61.49
C LYS A 78 -3.30 -20.42 61.55
N LYS A 79 -2.86 -21.69 61.48
CA LYS A 79 -2.83 -22.67 62.62
C LYS A 79 -1.93 -23.86 62.23
N SER A 80 -0.70 -23.98 62.70
CA SER A 80 -0.25 -24.64 63.94
C SER A 80 -0.80 -26.05 64.19
N SER A 81 0.05 -27.08 64.01
CA SER A 81 0.50 -27.98 65.11
C SER A 81 1.53 -29.04 64.68
N LYS A 82 2.68 -29.02 65.39
CA LYS A 82 3.62 -30.08 65.84
C LYS A 82 3.80 -31.37 65.01
N LYS A 83 4.99 -31.68 64.47
CA LYS A 83 6.30 -32.12 65.05
C LYS A 83 6.35 -33.62 65.43
N THR A 84 7.15 -34.40 64.69
CA THR A 84 8.04 -35.51 65.13
C THR A 84 9.04 -35.74 63.98
N GLU A 85 10.32 -35.32 64.03
CA GLU A 85 11.53 -36.07 64.51
C GLU A 85 11.56 -37.55 64.04
N GLN A 86 12.63 -38.17 63.53
CA GLN A 86 14.01 -37.84 63.15
C GLN A 86 14.62 -39.17 62.63
N ALA A 87 15.31 -39.19 61.47
CA ALA A 87 16.45 -40.08 61.13
C ALA A 87 16.87 -39.81 59.67
N LYS A 88 17.96 -39.06 59.42
CA LYS A 88 19.31 -39.56 59.00
C LYS A 88 19.21 -40.61 57.88
N ASN A 89 19.73 -40.38 56.67
CA ASN A 89 21.07 -39.89 56.34
C ASN A 89 21.11 -39.15 54.99
N THR A 90 22.04 -38.20 54.95
CA THR A 90 22.67 -37.57 53.79
C THR A 90 23.13 -38.57 52.74
N GLU A 91 22.83 -38.30 51.46
CA GLU A 91 23.78 -38.42 50.36
C GLU A 91 23.33 -37.51 49.22
N GLN A 92 24.22 -36.60 48.82
CA GLN A 92 24.13 -35.88 47.56
C GLN A 92 24.21 -36.91 46.44
N THR A 93 23.23 -36.91 45.55
CA THR A 93 23.39 -37.53 44.24
C THR A 93 23.07 -36.48 43.20
N ASN A 94 24.06 -36.24 42.36
CA ASN A 94 24.03 -35.34 41.22
C ASN A 94 22.83 -35.65 40.32
N GLU A 95 22.00 -34.67 40.03
CA GLU A 95 21.17 -34.69 38.84
C GLU A 95 22.08 -34.29 37.67
N THR A 96 22.55 -35.32 36.98
CA THR A 96 23.17 -35.21 35.67
C THR A 96 22.10 -34.69 34.71
N GLU A 97 22.34 -33.54 34.09
CA GLU A 97 21.64 -33.15 32.87
C GLU A 97 22.00 -34.19 31.79
N GLU A 98 21.07 -35.08 31.46
CA GLU A 98 21.17 -35.90 30.25
C GLU A 98 21.04 -34.98 29.04
N ASN A 99 22.17 -34.68 28.41
CA ASN A 99 22.22 -34.29 27.00
C ASN A 99 21.73 -35.49 26.18
N ASN A 100 20.42 -35.60 26.00
CA ASN A 100 19.85 -36.51 25.02
C ASN A 100 19.84 -35.78 23.68
N ASP A 101 20.99 -35.81 23.00
CA ASP A 101 21.07 -35.52 21.58
C ASP A 101 20.09 -36.48 20.88
N PRO A 102 19.00 -36.00 20.25
CA PRO A 102 18.01 -36.88 19.65
C PRO A 102 18.68 -37.67 18.54
N THR A 103 18.74 -39.00 18.70
CA THR A 103 19.37 -39.91 17.73
C THR A 103 18.36 -40.66 16.87
N GLU A 104 17.06 -40.47 17.14
CA GLU A 104 15.98 -41.15 16.43
C GLU A 104 15.32 -40.23 15.42
N ILE A 105 15.09 -40.77 14.21
CA ILE A 105 14.33 -40.14 13.14
C ILE A 105 12.88 -39.96 13.59
N SER A 106 12.43 -38.72 13.71
CA SER A 106 11.08 -38.37 14.16
C SER A 106 10.01 -38.52 13.07
N GLY A 107 10.44 -38.44 11.79
CA GLY A 107 9.54 -38.40 10.63
C GLY A 107 9.01 -37.00 10.31
N ASP A 108 9.39 -35.99 11.10
CA ASP A 108 9.23 -34.58 10.73
C ASP A 108 10.53 -34.09 10.07
N LEU A 109 10.44 -33.79 8.77
CA LEU A 109 11.61 -33.49 7.94
C LEU A 109 12.45 -32.35 8.52
N TYR A 110 11.82 -31.24 8.89
CA TYR A 110 12.55 -30.07 9.39
C TYR A 110 13.17 -30.33 10.77
N THR A 111 12.46 -31.03 11.66
CA THR A 111 13.00 -31.42 12.97
C THR A 111 14.21 -32.35 12.81
N ASP A 112 14.14 -33.32 11.91
CA ASP A 112 15.24 -34.27 11.69
C ASP A 112 16.44 -33.61 10.99
N VAL A 113 16.20 -32.61 10.14
CA VAL A 113 17.25 -31.75 9.57
C VAL A 113 17.89 -30.86 10.63
N GLU A 114 17.11 -30.22 11.50
CA GLU A 114 17.61 -29.38 12.61
C GLU A 114 18.50 -30.20 13.56
N ASN A 115 18.12 -31.46 13.80
CA ASN A 115 18.90 -32.41 14.59
C ASN A 115 20.06 -33.06 13.83
N GLN A 116 20.32 -32.67 12.57
CA GLN A 116 21.43 -33.17 11.73
C GLN A 116 21.40 -34.70 11.53
N LEU A 117 20.20 -35.27 11.39
CA LEU A 117 20.00 -36.71 11.29
C LEU A 117 19.91 -37.23 9.85
N LEU A 118 19.75 -36.34 8.87
CA LEU A 118 19.44 -36.70 7.49
C LEU A 118 20.61 -36.45 6.55
N TYR A 119 20.84 -37.42 5.68
CA TYR A 119 21.85 -37.38 4.62
C TYR A 119 21.21 -37.77 3.29
N ALA A 120 21.90 -37.54 2.18
CA ALA A 120 21.53 -37.96 0.86
C ALA A 120 22.63 -38.81 0.23
N ASN A 121 22.25 -39.93 -0.36
CA ASN A 121 23.18 -40.80 -1.07
C ASN A 121 23.35 -40.39 -2.55
N ASP A 122 24.30 -41.02 -3.24
CA ASP A 122 24.57 -40.78 -4.68
C ASP A 122 23.38 -41.05 -5.62
N GLN A 123 22.32 -41.69 -5.13
CA GLN A 123 21.09 -41.97 -5.87
C GLN A 123 19.98 -40.94 -5.59
N GLY A 124 20.28 -39.90 -4.81
CA GLY A 124 19.33 -38.85 -4.43
C GLY A 124 18.26 -39.31 -3.45
N GLN A 125 18.54 -40.34 -2.65
CA GLN A 125 17.64 -40.85 -1.61
C GLN A 125 18.09 -40.37 -0.22
N ILE A 126 17.13 -40.07 0.64
CA ILE A 126 17.38 -39.68 2.03
C ILE A 126 17.79 -40.89 2.87
N THR A 127 18.88 -40.75 3.63
CA THR A 127 19.47 -41.77 4.51
C THR A 127 19.73 -41.24 5.91
N ASP A 128 19.98 -42.14 6.84
CA ASP A 128 20.65 -41.80 8.11
C ASP A 128 22.17 -41.59 7.90
N LYS A 129 22.88 -41.27 8.97
CA LYS A 129 24.35 -41.08 8.98
C LYS A 129 25.13 -42.36 8.66
N GLU A 130 24.54 -43.54 8.84
CA GLU A 130 25.11 -44.82 8.47
C GLU A 130 24.87 -45.19 6.99
N GLY A 131 24.07 -44.38 6.26
CA GLY A 131 23.73 -44.59 4.85
C GLY A 131 22.54 -45.53 4.62
N ASN A 132 21.75 -45.84 5.66
CA ASN A 132 20.53 -46.64 5.50
C ASN A 132 19.41 -45.75 4.95
N VAL A 133 18.75 -46.20 3.89
CA VAL A 133 17.64 -45.48 3.26
C VAL A 133 16.45 -45.39 4.22
N LEU A 134 15.90 -44.19 4.39
CA LEU A 134 14.80 -43.89 5.29
C LEU A 134 13.46 -43.92 4.54
N ASP A 135 12.67 -44.97 4.74
CA ASP A 135 11.37 -45.16 4.07
C ASP A 135 10.38 -44.01 4.33
N VAL A 136 10.47 -43.37 5.50
CA VAL A 136 9.62 -42.23 5.90
C VAL A 136 9.80 -41.01 4.98
N TYR A 137 10.94 -40.89 4.31
CA TYR A 137 11.26 -39.82 3.35
C TYR A 137 11.35 -40.33 1.91
N SER A 138 10.70 -41.46 1.59
CA SER A 138 10.75 -42.05 0.25
C SER A 138 10.15 -41.15 -0.85
N ASN A 139 9.23 -40.26 -0.50
CA ASN A 139 8.69 -39.22 -1.39
C ASN A 139 9.66 -38.04 -1.61
N ILE A 140 10.73 -37.91 -0.83
CA ILE A 140 11.71 -36.83 -1.00
C ILE A 140 12.85 -37.28 -1.91
N GLY A 141 13.17 -36.47 -2.91
CA GLY A 141 14.31 -36.65 -3.81
C GLY A 141 15.32 -35.52 -3.67
N VAL A 142 16.53 -35.77 -4.14
CA VAL A 142 17.58 -34.74 -4.25
C VAL A 142 18.01 -34.64 -5.71
N GLU A 143 17.98 -33.42 -6.24
CA GLU A 143 18.49 -33.06 -7.57
C GLU A 143 19.12 -31.67 -7.49
N ASP A 144 20.29 -31.49 -8.11
CA ASP A 144 21.07 -30.24 -8.07
C ASP A 144 21.24 -29.65 -6.64
N SER A 145 21.57 -30.52 -5.68
CA SER A 145 21.71 -30.20 -4.24
C SER A 145 20.44 -29.69 -3.53
N CYS A 146 19.28 -29.68 -4.21
CA CYS A 146 18.00 -29.25 -3.67
C CYS A 146 17.11 -30.46 -3.37
N LEU A 147 16.32 -30.36 -2.29
CA LEU A 147 15.30 -31.37 -1.99
C LEU A 147 14.00 -31.04 -2.76
N TYR A 148 13.29 -32.06 -3.21
CA TYR A 148 11.96 -31.92 -3.82
C TYR A 148 11.01 -33.05 -3.41
N ASP A 149 9.71 -32.76 -3.41
CA ASP A 149 8.68 -33.77 -3.23
C ASP A 149 8.38 -34.45 -4.58
N LYS A 150 8.67 -35.74 -4.69
CA LYS A 150 8.45 -36.56 -5.89
C LYS A 150 6.97 -36.71 -6.25
N SER A 151 6.04 -36.40 -5.35
CA SER A 151 4.61 -36.55 -5.59
C SER A 151 4.02 -35.41 -6.43
N ASP A 152 4.59 -34.21 -6.35
CA ASP A 152 4.13 -33.03 -7.07
C ASP A 152 5.23 -32.19 -7.75
N ASP A 153 6.50 -32.65 -7.68
CA ASP A 153 7.67 -32.01 -8.29
C ASP A 153 7.97 -30.62 -7.71
N THR A 154 7.57 -30.38 -6.45
CA THR A 154 7.79 -29.11 -5.76
C THR A 154 9.13 -29.09 -5.02
N ILE A 155 9.92 -28.04 -5.22
CA ILE A 155 11.16 -27.80 -4.49
C ILE A 155 10.84 -27.50 -3.02
N SER A 156 11.54 -28.17 -2.10
CA SER A 156 11.49 -27.87 -0.68
C SER A 156 12.38 -26.66 -0.38
N GLU A 157 11.78 -25.47 -0.40
CA GLU A 157 12.50 -24.21 -0.21
C GLU A 157 13.36 -24.20 1.07
N GLY A 158 14.61 -23.75 0.93
CA GLY A 158 15.58 -23.65 2.03
C GLY A 158 16.24 -24.97 2.43
N LEU A 159 15.87 -26.11 1.87
CA LEU A 159 16.52 -27.40 2.17
C LEU A 159 17.52 -27.80 1.10
N PHE A 160 18.76 -28.02 1.53
CA PHE A 160 19.90 -28.30 0.66
C PHE A 160 20.72 -29.49 1.14
N VAL A 161 21.58 -30.00 0.27
CA VAL A 161 22.57 -31.04 0.59
C VAL A 161 23.98 -30.48 0.44
N ASP A 162 24.78 -30.61 1.50
CA ASP A 162 26.17 -30.15 1.51
C ASP A 162 27.13 -31.14 0.78
N ASP A 163 28.41 -30.77 0.67
CA ASP A 163 29.43 -31.59 0.01
C ASP A 163 29.67 -32.96 0.70
N ASN A 164 29.23 -33.13 1.95
CA ASN A 164 29.32 -34.40 2.70
C ASN A 164 28.03 -35.23 2.62
N GLY A 165 27.04 -34.76 1.86
CA GLY A 165 25.73 -35.39 1.73
C GLY A 165 24.78 -35.06 2.89
N MET A 166 25.11 -34.18 3.82
CA MET A 166 24.23 -33.81 4.93
C MET A 166 23.13 -32.87 4.45
N VAL A 167 21.89 -33.17 4.83
CA VAL A 167 20.75 -32.30 4.57
C VAL A 167 20.75 -31.19 5.63
N TYR A 168 20.64 -29.94 5.19
CA TYR A 168 20.56 -28.78 6.07
C TYR A 168 19.48 -27.80 5.61
N TYR A 169 19.01 -26.99 6.54
CA TYR A 169 18.10 -25.88 6.26
C TYR A 169 18.88 -24.56 6.27
N GLU A 170 18.86 -23.86 5.16
CA GLU A 170 19.28 -22.46 5.06
C GLU A 170 18.02 -21.60 5.09
N GLN A 171 17.83 -20.87 6.19
CA GLN A 171 16.74 -19.91 6.30
C GLN A 171 16.93 -18.87 5.19
N PRO A 172 15.95 -18.70 4.27
CA PRO A 172 16.05 -17.63 3.29
C PRO A 172 16.16 -16.30 4.04
N GLU A 173 17.08 -15.43 3.60
CA GLU A 173 17.18 -14.08 4.15
C GLU A 173 15.77 -13.45 4.11
N GLU A 174 15.25 -13.06 5.28
CA GLU A 174 14.02 -12.27 5.33
C GLU A 174 14.33 -10.94 4.65
N ALA A 175 13.93 -10.80 3.38
CA ALA A 175 13.94 -9.50 2.74
C ALA A 175 13.06 -8.59 3.60
N GLU A 176 13.66 -7.56 4.22
CA GLU A 176 12.90 -6.53 4.91
C GLU A 176 11.93 -5.91 3.91
N PHE A 177 10.66 -6.34 3.98
CA PHE A 177 9.62 -5.81 3.12
C PHE A 177 9.15 -4.48 3.70
N ASP A 178 9.53 -3.39 3.06
CA ASP A 178 9.03 -2.07 3.38
C ASP A 178 7.53 -1.98 3.00
N ASP A 179 6.67 -2.07 4.01
CA ASP A 179 5.21 -2.08 3.87
C ASP A 179 4.58 -0.68 3.82
N ARG A 180 5.41 0.38 3.88
CA ARG A 180 4.93 1.76 3.75
C ARG A 180 4.26 1.96 2.38
N PRO A 181 3.26 2.86 2.29
CA PRO A 181 2.72 3.30 1.02
C PRO A 181 3.85 3.77 0.09
N GLU A 182 3.75 3.48 -1.20
CA GLU A 182 4.82 3.80 -2.16
C GLU A 182 5.15 5.29 -2.21
N ILE A 183 4.17 6.17 -1.97
CA ILE A 183 4.42 7.61 -1.85
C ILE A 183 5.41 7.95 -0.71
N GLU A 184 5.40 7.21 0.40
CA GLU A 184 6.36 7.44 1.48
C GLU A 184 7.78 7.02 1.07
N LYS A 185 7.91 5.93 0.29
CA LYS A 185 9.21 5.52 -0.27
C LYS A 185 9.72 6.50 -1.32
N LEU A 186 8.81 7.09 -2.10
CA LEU A 186 9.15 8.15 -3.05
C LEU A 186 9.63 9.42 -2.33
N ARG A 187 9.04 9.75 -1.17
CA ARG A 187 9.50 10.89 -0.35
C ARG A 187 10.93 10.74 0.14
N ASP A 188 11.40 9.53 0.39
CA ASP A 188 12.80 9.27 0.76
C ASP A 188 13.78 9.61 -0.38
N LYS A 189 13.28 9.68 -1.63
CA LYS A 189 14.06 10.04 -2.82
C LYS A 189 14.03 11.55 -3.13
N ALA A 190 13.20 12.32 -2.43
CA ALA A 190 13.06 13.75 -2.62
C ALA A 190 13.98 14.53 -1.67
N ASP A 191 14.52 15.66 -2.14
CA ASP A 191 15.35 16.57 -1.35
C ASP A 191 14.59 17.87 -1.04
N PRO A 192 14.17 18.10 0.22
CA PRO A 192 13.45 19.32 0.59
C PRO A 192 14.26 20.61 0.39
N ASN A 193 15.59 20.52 0.26
CA ASN A 193 16.43 21.69 -0.02
C ASN A 193 16.47 22.07 -1.50
N GLN A 194 15.98 21.19 -2.38
CA GLN A 194 15.87 21.44 -3.81
C GLN A 194 14.51 22.01 -4.21
N CYS A 195 13.53 22.02 -3.31
CA CYS A 195 12.22 22.59 -3.61
C CYS A 195 12.27 24.11 -3.87
N GLU A 196 11.94 24.54 -5.09
CA GLU A 196 11.61 25.92 -5.41
C GLU A 196 10.17 26.24 -4.94
N THR A 197 10.09 27.06 -3.89
CA THR A 197 8.83 27.47 -3.26
C THR A 197 8.63 28.98 -3.27
N GLY A 198 9.53 29.72 -3.92
CA GLY A 198 9.43 31.14 -4.13
C GLY A 198 8.21 31.47 -4.97
N ILE A 199 7.46 32.49 -4.56
CA ILE A 199 6.26 32.97 -5.25
C ILE A 199 6.58 34.30 -5.95
N GLU A 200 6.04 34.47 -7.15
CA GLU A 200 6.12 35.72 -7.91
C GLU A 200 4.73 36.23 -8.33
N ASP A 201 4.64 37.55 -8.52
CA ASP A 201 3.43 38.24 -9.00
C ASP A 201 3.44 38.21 -10.54
N LEU A 202 2.42 37.57 -11.11
CA LEU A 202 2.23 37.44 -12.57
C LEU A 202 1.35 38.57 -13.14
N GLY A 203 0.96 39.52 -12.30
CA GLY A 203 0.05 40.61 -12.62
C GLY A 203 -1.41 40.26 -12.36
N LEU A 204 -2.26 41.29 -12.34
CA LEU A 204 -3.72 41.18 -12.10
C LEU A 204 -4.09 40.49 -10.76
N GLY A 205 -3.16 40.46 -9.80
CA GLY A 205 -3.35 39.79 -8.51
C GLY A 205 -3.24 38.28 -8.56
N VAL A 206 -2.65 37.72 -9.62
CA VAL A 206 -2.37 36.28 -9.78
C VAL A 206 -0.93 36.01 -9.40
N THR A 207 -0.72 34.96 -8.62
CA THR A 207 0.58 34.49 -8.17
C THR A 207 0.95 33.16 -8.80
N GLY A 208 2.23 32.97 -9.11
CA GLY A 208 2.79 31.70 -9.56
C GLY A 208 4.05 31.36 -8.77
N PHE A 209 4.49 30.11 -8.85
CA PHE A 209 5.80 29.74 -8.36
C PHE A 209 6.89 30.21 -9.33
N LYS A 210 8.03 30.59 -8.78
CA LYS A 210 9.28 30.60 -9.52
C LYS A 210 9.57 29.21 -10.07
N ASP A 211 10.41 29.19 -11.10
CA ASP A 211 10.53 28.03 -11.96
C ASP A 211 12.00 27.73 -12.24
N ASP A 212 12.43 26.59 -11.75
CA ASP A 212 13.78 26.02 -11.91
C ASP A 212 13.80 24.87 -12.93
N GLY A 213 12.63 24.42 -13.40
CA GLY A 213 12.47 23.38 -14.40
C GLY A 213 12.58 21.94 -13.89
N ASP A 214 12.70 21.74 -12.57
CA ASP A 214 12.58 20.45 -11.90
C ASP A 214 11.42 20.53 -10.91
N TYR A 215 10.58 19.50 -10.88
CA TYR A 215 9.33 19.52 -10.11
C TYR A 215 9.14 18.27 -9.24
N PHE A 216 10.10 17.35 -9.26
CA PHE A 216 9.96 16.06 -8.56
C PHE A 216 9.85 16.28 -7.06
N ASP A 217 10.76 17.07 -6.49
CA ASP A 217 10.87 17.28 -5.05
C ASP A 217 9.61 17.98 -4.51
N GLU A 218 9.13 19.02 -5.20
CA GLU A 218 7.95 19.80 -4.82
C GLU A 218 6.67 18.97 -4.90
N VAL A 219 6.52 18.16 -5.94
CA VAL A 219 5.33 17.33 -6.13
C VAL A 219 5.27 16.24 -5.06
N VAL A 220 6.36 15.49 -4.89
CA VAL A 220 6.41 14.34 -3.96
C VAL A 220 6.30 14.77 -2.50
N LEU A 221 6.89 15.92 -2.16
CA LEU A 221 6.82 16.49 -0.81
C LEU A 221 5.56 17.36 -0.59
N GLY A 222 4.76 17.61 -1.62
CA GLY A 222 3.58 18.49 -1.54
C GLY A 222 3.94 19.95 -1.23
N ALA A 223 5.13 20.40 -1.63
CA ALA A 223 5.70 21.69 -1.23
C ALA A 223 4.88 22.89 -1.70
N TRP A 224 4.05 22.72 -2.73
CA TRP A 224 3.18 23.76 -3.27
C TRP A 224 1.91 24.05 -2.43
N PHE A 225 1.64 23.24 -1.41
CA PHE A 225 0.47 23.40 -0.54
C PHE A 225 0.90 23.76 0.88
N ASN A 226 0.02 24.50 1.56
CA ASN A 226 0.12 24.74 3.00
C ASN A 226 -0.33 23.49 3.76
N GLU A 227 -0.03 23.43 5.06
CA GLU A 227 -0.46 22.32 5.93
C GLU A 227 -1.98 22.14 6.00
N ASP A 228 -2.76 23.20 5.70
CA ASP A 228 -4.22 23.14 5.64
C ASP A 228 -4.77 22.69 4.28
N GLY A 229 -3.89 22.36 3.32
CA GLY A 229 -4.24 21.94 1.96
C GLY A 229 -4.57 23.10 1.02
N SER A 230 -4.48 24.36 1.47
CA SER A 230 -4.62 25.51 0.56
C SER A 230 -3.38 25.66 -0.33
N PRO A 231 -3.54 26.06 -1.59
CA PRO A 231 -2.39 26.27 -2.47
C PRO A 231 -1.62 27.53 -2.06
N LYS A 232 -0.29 27.49 -2.14
CA LYS A 232 0.58 28.64 -1.81
C LYS A 232 0.60 29.72 -2.91
N ALA A 233 0.32 29.34 -4.16
CA ALA A 233 0.18 30.24 -5.29
C ALA A 233 -1.08 29.89 -6.11
N ASP A 234 -1.53 30.80 -6.97
CA ASP A 234 -2.75 30.59 -7.77
C ASP A 234 -2.56 29.58 -8.89
N VAL A 235 -1.38 29.59 -9.54
CA VAL A 235 -1.07 28.78 -10.73
C VAL A 235 0.24 27.99 -10.60
N LEU A 236 0.35 26.92 -11.40
CA LEU A 236 1.53 26.06 -11.48
C LEU A 236 2.76 26.83 -11.99
N PRO A 237 3.98 26.28 -11.81
CA PRO A 237 5.19 26.85 -12.41
C PRO A 237 5.03 27.11 -13.92
N SER A 238 5.69 28.16 -14.41
CA SER A 238 5.49 28.70 -15.76
C SER A 238 5.81 27.70 -16.88
N GLY A 239 6.77 26.81 -16.65
CA GLY A 239 7.25 25.77 -17.54
C GLY A 239 6.18 24.71 -17.73
N VAL A 240 5.62 24.21 -16.62
CA VAL A 240 4.46 23.31 -16.65
C VAL A 240 3.31 23.98 -17.40
N CYS A 241 2.93 25.21 -17.02
CA CYS A 241 1.86 25.95 -17.67
C CYS A 241 2.06 26.07 -19.19
N SER A 242 3.28 26.36 -19.64
CA SER A 242 3.63 26.52 -21.05
C SER A 242 3.40 25.25 -21.87
N TYR A 243 3.68 24.08 -21.30
CA TYR A 243 3.37 22.79 -21.94
C TYR A 243 1.86 22.52 -21.98
N LEU A 244 1.12 22.96 -20.96
CA LEU A 244 -0.33 22.75 -20.87
C LEU A 244 -1.16 23.74 -21.70
N GLN A 245 -0.55 24.79 -22.26
CA GLN A 245 -1.27 25.85 -23.01
C GLN A 245 -2.14 25.33 -24.16
N ASN A 246 -1.81 24.18 -24.74
CA ASN A 246 -2.54 23.60 -25.87
C ASN A 246 -3.56 22.53 -25.46
N SER A 247 -3.72 22.24 -24.17
CA SER A 247 -4.39 21.01 -23.71
C SER A 247 -5.80 21.22 -23.17
N ASP A 248 -6.44 22.37 -23.40
CA ASP A 248 -7.78 22.69 -22.89
C ASP A 248 -7.94 22.41 -21.38
N MET A 249 -6.89 22.73 -20.62
CA MET A 249 -6.74 22.48 -19.18
C MET A 249 -6.71 23.77 -18.36
N SER A 250 -6.98 23.67 -17.06
CA SER A 250 -6.67 24.74 -16.11
C SER A 250 -5.15 24.85 -15.92
N PHE A 251 -4.71 25.96 -15.35
CA PHE A 251 -3.35 26.10 -14.79
C PHE A 251 -3.39 26.34 -13.27
N SER A 252 -4.60 26.38 -12.69
CA SER A 252 -4.76 26.68 -11.28
C SER A 252 -4.37 25.49 -10.42
N LEU A 253 -3.62 25.75 -9.35
CA LEU A 253 -3.34 24.74 -8.33
C LEU A 253 -4.60 24.21 -7.66
N SER A 254 -5.69 24.97 -7.63
CA SER A 254 -6.95 24.49 -7.05
C SER A 254 -7.53 23.30 -7.82
N ASN A 255 -7.17 23.18 -9.10
CA ASN A 255 -7.60 22.10 -9.99
C ASN A 255 -6.51 21.04 -10.19
N TYR A 256 -5.36 21.17 -9.52
CA TYR A 256 -4.28 20.18 -9.55
C TYR A 256 -4.62 18.98 -8.66
N LYS A 257 -4.30 17.78 -9.15
CA LYS A 257 -4.44 16.51 -8.45
C LYS A 257 -3.18 15.66 -8.67
N PHE A 258 -2.47 15.34 -7.60
CA PHE A 258 -1.38 14.37 -7.64
C PHE A 258 -1.91 12.98 -7.26
N ILE A 259 -1.64 11.97 -8.08
CA ILE A 259 -2.03 10.59 -7.80
C ILE A 259 -0.95 9.98 -6.92
N ASP A 260 -1.25 9.87 -5.63
CA ASP A 260 -0.31 9.41 -4.59
C ASP A 260 -0.73 8.08 -3.94
N GLY A 261 -1.84 7.50 -4.38
CA GLY A 261 -2.38 6.25 -3.86
C GLY A 261 -2.98 6.33 -2.45
N VAL A 262 -2.91 7.49 -1.79
CA VAL A 262 -3.33 7.70 -0.39
C VAL A 262 -4.41 8.77 -0.29
N THR A 263 -4.13 9.97 -0.80
CA THR A 263 -5.06 11.10 -0.79
C THR A 263 -5.84 11.24 -2.08
N TYR A 264 -5.31 10.72 -3.19
CA TYR A 264 -5.99 10.71 -4.48
C TYR A 264 -5.57 9.51 -5.34
N THR A 265 -6.55 8.83 -5.93
CA THR A 265 -6.37 7.56 -6.65
C THR A 265 -7.06 7.58 -8.02
N PHE A 266 -6.77 6.60 -8.89
CA PHE A 266 -7.53 6.41 -10.13
C PHE A 266 -9.01 6.09 -9.88
N ASP A 267 -9.32 5.50 -8.73
CA ASP A 267 -10.68 5.22 -8.30
C ASP A 267 -11.47 6.51 -8.03
N ASP A 268 -10.81 7.54 -7.52
CA ASP A 268 -11.40 8.88 -7.38
C ASP A 268 -11.64 9.50 -8.75
N ILE A 269 -10.70 9.37 -9.69
CA ILE A 269 -10.86 9.85 -11.08
C ILE A 269 -12.07 9.17 -11.76
N ARG A 270 -12.20 7.85 -11.64
CA ARG A 270 -13.33 7.09 -12.21
C ARG A 270 -14.68 7.54 -11.65
N ARG A 271 -14.73 7.94 -10.37
CA ARG A 271 -15.96 8.33 -9.67
C ARG A 271 -16.27 9.81 -9.78
N ASP A 272 -15.26 10.64 -10.02
CA ASP A 272 -15.45 12.07 -10.19
C ASP A 272 -16.33 12.32 -11.43
N ARG A 273 -17.09 13.41 -11.43
CA ARG A 273 -17.85 13.85 -12.61
C ARG A 273 -16.93 14.47 -13.67
N ASN A 274 -15.76 13.86 -13.87
CA ASN A 274 -14.68 14.12 -14.83
C ASN A 274 -14.80 15.51 -15.44
N PRO A 275 -14.01 16.50 -15.01
CA PRO A 275 -14.33 17.92 -15.16
C PRO A 275 -14.84 18.25 -16.58
N GLN A 276 -16.17 18.35 -16.67
CA GLN A 276 -16.87 18.72 -17.88
C GLN A 276 -17.07 20.24 -17.87
N GLY A 277 -16.82 20.89 -18.99
CA GLY A 277 -17.07 22.33 -19.13
C GLY A 277 -15.86 23.09 -19.66
N ARG A 278 -15.72 24.34 -19.22
CA ARG A 278 -14.68 25.24 -19.71
C ARG A 278 -13.29 24.77 -19.29
N SER A 279 -12.28 25.04 -20.13
CA SER A 279 -10.87 24.71 -19.91
C SER A 279 -10.37 25.12 -18.52
N ASP A 280 -10.73 26.33 -18.08
CA ASP A 280 -10.26 26.94 -16.84
C ASP A 280 -10.67 26.15 -15.58
N LEU A 281 -11.65 25.26 -15.71
CA LEU A 281 -12.18 24.42 -14.64
C LEU A 281 -11.75 22.96 -14.77
N LYS A 282 -10.97 22.59 -15.79
CA LYS A 282 -10.52 21.21 -15.95
C LYS A 282 -9.33 20.89 -15.07
N ASN A 283 -9.45 19.81 -14.32
CA ASN A 283 -8.39 19.29 -13.47
C ASN A 283 -7.13 18.95 -14.29
N ILE A 284 -6.00 19.14 -13.63
CA ILE A 284 -4.68 18.72 -14.09
C ILE A 284 -4.29 17.54 -13.21
N TYR A 285 -3.94 16.42 -13.83
CA TYR A 285 -3.47 15.25 -13.11
C TYR A 285 -1.96 15.19 -13.19
N CYS A 286 -1.33 14.91 -12.05
CA CYS A 286 0.09 14.67 -11.96
C CYS A 286 0.32 13.27 -11.43
N MET A 287 1.28 12.56 -12.00
CA MET A 287 1.62 11.19 -11.63
C MET A 287 3.08 10.89 -11.95
N ILE A 288 3.62 9.89 -11.26
CA ILE A 288 4.88 9.27 -11.65
C ILE A 288 4.54 8.05 -12.51
N LEU A 289 5.22 7.89 -13.64
CA LEU A 289 5.11 6.70 -14.49
C LEU A 289 6.46 6.02 -14.58
N ARG A 290 6.51 4.73 -14.24
CA ARG A 290 7.74 3.95 -14.27
C ARG A 290 7.86 3.11 -15.53
N ASN A 291 9.11 2.95 -15.98
CA ASN A 291 9.53 2.07 -17.07
C ASN A 291 8.66 2.23 -18.33
N VAL A 292 8.47 3.48 -18.77
CA VAL A 292 7.50 3.80 -19.82
C VAL A 292 7.89 3.16 -21.15
N GLN A 293 6.90 2.72 -21.90
CA GLN A 293 7.05 2.16 -23.24
C GLN A 293 6.28 3.00 -24.24
N LYS A 294 6.95 3.38 -25.33
CA LYS A 294 6.30 4.00 -26.48
C LYS A 294 5.55 2.95 -27.28
N ASP A 295 4.31 3.28 -27.58
CA ASP A 295 3.42 2.49 -28.41
C ASP A 295 2.70 3.43 -29.40
N THR A 296 2.01 2.85 -30.37
CA THR A 296 1.19 3.60 -31.34
C THR A 296 -0.27 3.20 -31.15
N GLY A 297 -1.10 4.18 -30.81
CA GLY A 297 -2.55 4.01 -30.70
C GLY A 297 -3.19 3.64 -32.03
N SER A 298 -4.43 3.16 -31.98
CA SER A 298 -5.21 2.79 -33.17
C SER A 298 -5.49 3.98 -34.11
N ASP A 299 -5.40 5.20 -33.59
CA ASP A 299 -5.48 6.46 -34.34
C ASP A 299 -4.15 6.89 -34.98
N GLY A 300 -3.10 6.06 -34.85
CA GLY A 300 -1.76 6.32 -35.36
C GLY A 300 -0.95 7.32 -34.54
N LYS A 301 -1.49 7.80 -33.41
CA LYS A 301 -0.78 8.71 -32.51
C LYS A 301 0.10 7.94 -31.53
N ILE A 302 1.20 8.55 -31.12
CA ILE A 302 2.08 7.99 -30.09
C ILE A 302 1.33 8.00 -28.76
N MET A 303 1.54 6.94 -27.98
CA MET A 303 1.14 6.86 -26.58
C MET A 303 2.28 6.30 -25.74
N LEU A 304 2.30 6.68 -24.47
CA LEU A 304 3.14 6.06 -23.46
C LEU A 304 2.29 5.12 -22.61
N ARG A 305 2.79 3.91 -22.40
CA ARG A 305 2.32 2.98 -21.37
C ARG A 305 3.32 2.99 -20.24
N GLY A 306 2.88 3.10 -19.00
CA GLY A 306 3.74 3.05 -17.82
C GLY A 306 2.98 2.58 -16.60
N ILE A 307 3.70 2.25 -15.53
CA ILE A 307 3.08 1.87 -14.26
C ILE A 307 3.12 3.07 -13.31
N GLU A 308 1.96 3.50 -12.83
CA GLU A 308 1.88 4.42 -11.69
C GLU A 308 2.15 3.59 -10.41
N PRO A 309 3.25 3.87 -9.69
CA PRO A 309 3.72 2.97 -8.65
C PRO A 309 2.86 3.03 -7.38
N CYS A 310 2.20 4.15 -7.07
CA CYS A 310 1.40 4.29 -5.85
C CYS A 310 0.12 3.45 -5.84
N THR A 311 -0.47 3.22 -7.01
CA THR A 311 -1.66 2.39 -7.17
C THR A 311 -1.41 1.12 -7.98
N CYS A 312 -0.16 0.86 -8.37
CA CYS A 312 0.25 -0.28 -9.20
C CYS A 312 -0.62 -0.41 -10.47
N THR A 313 -0.97 0.72 -11.09
CA THR A 313 -1.91 0.77 -12.21
C THR A 313 -1.16 1.04 -13.50
N GLU A 314 -1.43 0.25 -14.55
CA GLU A 314 -0.97 0.61 -15.90
C GLU A 314 -1.77 1.83 -16.38
N VAL A 315 -1.04 2.83 -16.86
CA VAL A 315 -1.59 4.09 -17.36
C VAL A 315 -1.18 4.31 -18.79
N ILE A 316 -2.12 4.83 -19.59
CA ILE A 316 -1.89 5.23 -20.96
C ILE A 316 -2.01 6.76 -21.06
N VAL A 317 -0.97 7.39 -21.57
CA VAL A 317 -0.95 8.83 -21.87
C VAL A 317 -0.74 9.02 -23.36
N HIS A 318 -1.67 9.71 -24.02
CA HIS A 318 -1.59 10.03 -25.44
C HIS A 318 -0.89 11.37 -25.65
N GLY A 319 -0.02 11.48 -26.64
CA GLY A 319 0.75 12.70 -26.85
C GLY A 319 1.92 12.52 -27.81
N THR A 320 2.80 13.52 -27.88
CA THR A 320 3.98 13.48 -28.77
C THR A 320 5.24 12.96 -28.06
N PHE A 321 5.43 13.32 -26.78
CA PHE A 321 6.53 12.86 -25.91
C PHE A 321 7.92 12.87 -26.58
N ASN A 322 8.25 14.02 -27.17
CA ASN A 322 9.59 14.24 -27.74
C ASN A 322 10.64 14.17 -26.62
N GLY A 323 11.74 13.45 -26.87
CA GLY A 323 12.82 13.30 -25.89
C GLY A 323 12.68 12.12 -24.91
N VAL A 324 11.47 11.61 -24.69
CA VAL A 324 11.24 10.39 -23.90
C VAL A 324 11.70 9.15 -24.70
N ILE A 325 12.28 8.16 -24.04
CA ILE A 325 12.63 6.86 -24.63
C ILE A 325 12.03 5.70 -23.81
N ASN A 326 12.05 4.50 -24.38
CA ASN A 326 11.58 3.32 -23.68
C ASN A 326 12.47 3.03 -22.47
N GLY A 327 11.84 2.74 -21.33
CA GLY A 327 12.51 2.51 -20.06
C GLY A 327 12.66 3.75 -19.18
N ASP A 328 12.28 4.93 -19.66
CA ASP A 328 12.31 6.13 -18.81
C ASP A 328 11.28 6.05 -17.69
N ASP A 329 11.65 6.57 -16.53
CA ASP A 329 10.75 6.96 -15.46
C ASP A 329 10.41 8.45 -15.62
N LEU A 330 9.14 8.80 -15.51
CA LEU A 330 8.62 10.14 -15.80
C LEU A 330 7.82 10.72 -14.64
N LEU A 331 7.94 12.02 -14.42
CA LEU A 331 6.92 12.85 -13.79
C LEU A 331 6.06 13.47 -14.89
N VAL A 332 4.75 13.22 -14.86
CA VAL A 332 3.82 13.62 -15.93
C VAL A 332 2.71 14.49 -15.37
N PHE A 333 2.48 15.64 -16.00
CA PHE A 333 1.33 16.52 -15.80
C PHE A 333 0.44 16.42 -17.03
N THR A 334 -0.80 15.97 -16.91
CA THR A 334 -1.63 15.55 -18.05
C THR A 334 -3.13 15.77 -17.83
N ALA A 335 -3.90 15.77 -18.93
CA ALA A 335 -5.35 15.91 -18.92
C ALA A 335 -6.03 14.54 -18.89
N PHE A 336 -7.18 14.46 -18.23
CA PHE A 336 -8.05 13.28 -18.37
C PHE A 336 -8.67 13.26 -19.77
N ARG A 337 -8.45 12.17 -20.51
CA ARG A 337 -8.99 11.93 -21.85
C ARG A 337 -10.35 11.23 -21.81
N GLY A 338 -10.52 10.31 -20.86
CA GLY A 338 -11.69 9.44 -20.81
C GLY A 338 -11.41 8.09 -20.19
N LEU A 339 -12.45 7.30 -20.02
CA LEU A 339 -12.36 5.89 -19.67
C LEU A 339 -12.39 5.05 -20.95
N ALA A 340 -11.58 4.00 -21.01
CA ALA A 340 -11.71 2.93 -22.00
C ALA A 340 -12.93 2.03 -21.67
N GLU A 341 -13.24 1.08 -22.57
CA GLU A 341 -14.36 0.15 -22.39
C GLU A 341 -14.22 -0.75 -21.15
N ASP A 342 -12.99 -0.95 -20.68
CA ASP A 342 -12.63 -1.71 -19.48
C ASP A 342 -12.43 -0.82 -18.23
N ASP A 343 -12.90 0.43 -18.27
CA ASP A 343 -12.74 1.44 -17.21
C ASP A 343 -11.28 1.85 -16.92
N ALA A 344 -10.34 1.54 -17.83
CA ALA A 344 -8.99 2.08 -17.75
C ALA A 344 -8.99 3.60 -17.98
N VAL A 345 -8.29 4.33 -17.11
CA VAL A 345 -8.21 5.79 -17.16
C VAL A 345 -7.17 6.18 -18.22
N ASN A 346 -7.60 6.87 -19.26
CA ASN A 346 -6.71 7.40 -20.29
C ASN A 346 -6.47 8.88 -20.08
N PHE A 347 -5.26 9.30 -20.41
CA PHE A 347 -4.84 10.69 -20.35
C PHE A 347 -4.38 11.19 -21.71
N GLU A 348 -4.40 12.50 -21.92
CA GLU A 348 -3.92 13.12 -23.15
C GLU A 348 -3.19 14.42 -22.90
N ASP A 349 -2.20 14.65 -23.76
CA ASP A 349 -1.27 15.77 -23.73
C ASP A 349 -0.62 15.97 -22.36
N GLY A 350 0.30 16.91 -22.26
CA GLY A 350 0.94 17.18 -20.99
C GLY A 350 2.40 17.56 -21.05
N ALA A 351 2.92 17.85 -19.87
CA ALA A 351 4.34 18.01 -19.61
C ALA A 351 4.89 16.68 -19.05
N ALA A 352 5.97 16.18 -19.62
CA ALA A 352 6.63 14.97 -19.16
C ALA A 352 8.11 15.28 -18.88
N TYR A 353 8.56 14.96 -17.67
CA TYR A 353 9.91 15.21 -17.19
C TYR A 353 10.55 13.87 -16.86
N VAL A 354 11.73 13.59 -17.41
CA VAL A 354 12.49 12.36 -17.13
C VAL A 354 13.11 12.45 -15.74
N ILE A 355 12.88 11.44 -14.92
CA ILE A 355 13.30 11.37 -13.51
C ILE A 355 14.09 10.09 -13.18
N ASN A 356 14.77 9.53 -14.19
CA ASN A 356 15.55 8.30 -14.07
C ASN A 356 16.58 8.33 -12.93
N ASP A 357 17.20 9.49 -12.73
CA ASP A 357 18.21 9.75 -11.69
C ASP A 357 17.61 9.74 -10.28
N ARG A 358 16.31 10.05 -10.14
CA ARG A 358 15.60 10.01 -8.87
C ARG A 358 15.26 8.58 -8.46
N LEU A 359 14.87 7.72 -9.42
CA LEU A 359 14.28 6.41 -9.12
C LEU A 359 15.22 5.21 -9.28
N ALA A 360 16.42 5.38 -9.84
CA ALA A 360 17.42 4.32 -9.95
C ALA A 360 17.70 3.66 -8.59
N PHE A 361 17.82 2.33 -8.58
CA PHE A 361 18.28 1.59 -7.40
C PHE A 361 19.70 2.07 -7.05
N GLN A 362 19.88 2.61 -5.84
CA GLN A 362 21.20 2.85 -5.26
C GLN A 362 21.71 1.59 -4.58
#